data_AF-X1GHD7-F1
#
_entry.id   AF-X1GHD7-F1
#
_cell.length_a   1.000
_cell.length_b   1.000
_cell.length_c   1.000
_cell.angle_alpha   90.00
_cell.angle_beta   90.00
_cell.angle_gamma   90.00
#
_symmetry.space_group_name_H-M   'P 1'
#
loop_
_entity.id
_entity.type
_entity.pdbx_description
1 polymer ?
#
loop_
_entity_poly.entity_id
_entity_poly.type
_entity_poly.pdbx_seq_one_letter_code
_entity_poly.pdbx_strand_id
1 'polypeptide(L)'
;SPLTRDAFDFQCGICHANGEMLLEGEGTLIHSLVYPGLISNWKAHGDATYAGDIIVTNDPYSDAAHLPDIYMWHPIFIDGKIAAWSVAGGHLRDVGGSTPGSCACDSTEIYQEGLRIPPMKLYERGIPNKDLFALIEANSRTPMITRGDIEAYHAACHIGEERFLALAKTYGWETLSIYLDELLDYTERLTRDDIRRMPDGVYEFTDYMDDDGITDEPIRLHIKITVAGDEITWDFTGTSPQVRGALNNPYGSSKACVVTALRQMMDTDIPRNSGAFRPATLIIPEGEFS
;
A
#
# COMPACT_ATOMS: atom_id res chain seq x y z
N SER A 1 0.13 9.09 16.88
CA SER A 1 -0.63 10.35 16.95
C SER A 1 -2.11 10.01 17.13
N PRO A 2 -3.04 10.96 17.33
CA PRO A 2 -4.47 10.63 17.29
C PRO A 2 -4.93 10.00 15.97
N LEU A 3 -4.26 10.30 14.84
CA LEU A 3 -4.53 9.65 13.55
C LEU A 3 -4.26 8.14 13.63
N THR A 4 -3.06 7.75 14.05
CA THR A 4 -2.70 6.35 14.26
C THR A 4 -3.54 5.70 15.38
N ARG A 5 -3.63 6.34 16.56
CA ARG A 5 -4.17 5.72 17.78
C ARG A 5 -5.69 5.68 17.81
N ASP A 6 -6.33 6.77 17.42
CA ASP A 6 -7.78 6.96 17.61
C ASP A 6 -8.55 6.82 16.30
N ALA A 7 -7.97 7.25 15.16
CA ALA A 7 -8.61 7.13 13.84
C ALA A 7 -8.26 5.84 13.09
N PHE A 8 -7.32 5.04 13.61
CA PHE A 8 -6.85 3.79 13.00
C PHE A 8 -6.27 3.97 11.58
N ASP A 9 -5.70 5.14 11.31
CA ASP A 9 -5.10 5.46 10.01
C ASP A 9 -3.66 4.95 9.91
N PHE A 10 -3.55 3.64 10.01
CA PHE A 10 -2.33 2.87 9.88
C PHE A 10 -2.66 1.50 9.34
N GLN A 11 -1.65 0.71 9.03
CA GLN A 11 -1.80 -0.70 8.76
C GLN A 11 -0.54 -1.45 9.15
N CYS A 12 -0.72 -2.68 9.60
CA CYS A 12 0.34 -3.65 9.83
C CYS A 12 0.05 -4.91 9.00
N GLY A 13 1.05 -5.74 8.76
CA GLY A 13 0.81 -6.99 8.06
C GLY A 13 2.05 -7.84 7.87
N ILE A 14 1.85 -8.97 7.20
CA ILE A 14 2.92 -9.86 6.77
C ILE A 14 2.78 -10.07 5.26
N CYS A 15 3.84 -9.84 4.52
CA CYS A 15 3.95 -10.22 3.11
C CYS A 15 4.83 -11.47 2.97
N HIS A 16 4.52 -12.29 1.98
CA HIS A 16 5.32 -13.43 1.57
C HIS A 16 6.67 -12.98 1.01
N ALA A 17 7.68 -13.88 0.96
CA ALA A 17 9.01 -13.55 0.44
C ALA A 17 8.98 -12.97 -0.99
N ASN A 18 8.00 -13.37 -1.81
CA ASN A 18 7.82 -12.84 -3.16
C ASN A 18 7.29 -11.39 -3.16
N GLY A 19 6.66 -10.92 -2.08
CA GLY A 19 6.07 -9.60 -1.91
C GLY A 19 4.54 -9.62 -1.77
N GLU A 20 3.88 -10.73 -2.08
CA GLU A 20 2.42 -10.86 -1.95
C GLU A 20 1.99 -10.68 -0.49
N MET A 21 0.92 -9.91 -0.26
CA MET A 21 0.35 -9.74 1.08
C MET A 21 -0.27 -11.06 1.52
N LEU A 22 0.15 -11.60 2.68
CA LEU A 22 -0.39 -12.83 3.27
C LEU A 22 -1.55 -12.56 4.25
N LEU A 23 -1.59 -11.36 4.81
CA LEU A 23 -1.74 -11.08 6.25
C LEU A 23 -1.99 -9.59 6.46
N GLU A 24 -3.21 -9.09 6.24
CA GLU A 24 -3.56 -7.71 6.61
C GLU A 24 -3.98 -7.62 8.09
N GLY A 25 -3.40 -6.65 8.80
CA GLY A 25 -3.79 -6.27 10.14
C GLY A 25 -5.06 -5.40 10.19
N GLU A 26 -5.37 -4.92 11.39
CA GLU A 26 -6.43 -3.92 11.59
C GLU A 26 -5.93 -2.53 11.20
N GLY A 27 -6.78 -1.78 10.48
CA GLY A 27 -6.46 -0.43 10.01
C GLY A 27 -7.11 -0.07 8.67
N THR A 28 -6.65 1.00 8.05
CA THR A 28 -7.11 1.47 6.73
C THR A 28 -6.62 0.52 5.62
N LEU A 29 -7.56 -0.02 4.84
CA LEU A 29 -7.26 -1.02 3.80
C LEU A 29 -6.31 -0.51 2.72
N ILE A 30 -6.37 0.79 2.39
CA ILE A 30 -5.54 1.38 1.34
C ILE A 30 -4.05 1.13 1.60
N HIS A 31 -3.61 1.29 2.85
CA HIS A 31 -2.21 1.11 3.20
C HIS A 31 -1.69 -0.32 3.01
N SER A 32 -2.50 -1.35 3.26
CA SER A 32 -2.07 -2.75 3.09
C SER A 32 -1.78 -3.09 1.63
N LEU A 33 -2.52 -2.45 0.71
CA LEU A 33 -2.62 -2.90 -0.67
C LEU A 33 -1.47 -2.37 -1.54
N VAL A 34 -0.70 -1.40 -1.03
CA VAL A 34 0.50 -0.88 -1.71
C VAL A 34 1.76 -1.72 -1.45
N TYR A 35 1.85 -2.44 -0.33
CA TYR A 35 3.08 -3.17 0.05
C TYR A 35 3.57 -4.17 -1.00
N PRO A 36 2.73 -4.94 -1.71
CA PRO A 36 3.21 -5.81 -2.78
C PRO A 36 3.96 -5.06 -3.89
N GLY A 37 3.48 -3.87 -4.27
CA GLY A 37 4.15 -2.99 -5.24
C GLY A 37 5.48 -2.46 -4.70
N LEU A 38 5.45 -1.90 -3.48
CA LEU A 38 6.64 -1.37 -2.80
C LEU A 38 7.77 -2.42 -2.69
N ILE A 39 7.43 -3.64 -2.23
CA ILE A 39 8.40 -4.73 -2.06
C ILE A 39 8.90 -5.23 -3.43
N SER A 40 8.04 -5.33 -4.44
CA SER A 40 8.43 -5.72 -5.80
C SER A 40 9.42 -4.72 -6.39
N ASN A 41 9.13 -3.42 -6.29
CA ASN A 41 10.00 -2.34 -6.77
C ASN A 41 11.35 -2.33 -6.04
N TRP A 42 11.34 -2.51 -4.71
CA TRP A 42 12.57 -2.62 -3.92
C TRP A 42 13.42 -3.83 -4.33
N LYS A 43 12.80 -4.99 -4.55
CA LYS A 43 13.53 -6.18 -4.99
C LYS A 43 14.13 -6.03 -6.39
N ALA A 44 13.50 -5.24 -7.25
CA ALA A 44 13.96 -4.99 -8.61
C ALA A 44 15.06 -3.92 -8.70
N HIS A 45 15.00 -2.88 -7.86
CA HIS A 45 15.79 -1.66 -8.02
C HIS A 45 16.50 -1.18 -6.76
N GLY A 46 16.17 -1.73 -5.60
CA GLY A 46 16.72 -1.35 -4.31
C GLY A 46 18.07 -1.96 -4.01
N ASP A 47 18.60 -1.59 -2.85
CA ASP A 47 19.87 -2.11 -2.35
C ASP A 47 19.77 -3.56 -1.86
N ALA A 48 20.93 -4.18 -1.68
CA ALA A 48 21.01 -5.48 -1.01
C ALA A 48 20.35 -5.41 0.38
N THR A 49 19.51 -6.40 0.67
CA THR A 49 18.69 -6.47 1.88
C THR A 49 19.28 -7.46 2.88
N TYR A 50 19.36 -7.06 4.15
CA TYR A 50 19.93 -7.86 5.24
C TYR A 50 18.98 -7.92 6.45
N ALA A 51 19.19 -8.91 7.32
CA ALA A 51 18.45 -9.00 8.59
C ALA A 51 18.67 -7.73 9.42
N GLY A 52 17.60 -7.23 10.04
CA GLY A 52 17.61 -5.96 10.79
C GLY A 52 17.49 -4.71 9.93
N ASP A 53 17.46 -4.80 8.60
CA ASP A 53 17.14 -3.64 7.76
C ASP A 53 15.67 -3.24 7.95
N ILE A 54 15.38 -1.94 7.90
CA ILE A 54 14.01 -1.40 7.77
C ILE A 54 14.04 -0.49 6.57
N ILE A 55 13.29 -0.83 5.54
CA ILE A 55 13.15 -0.01 4.35
C ILE A 55 11.93 0.88 4.54
N VAL A 56 12.01 2.13 4.07
CA VAL A 56 10.97 3.14 4.19
C VAL A 56 10.74 3.87 2.87
N THR A 57 9.50 4.29 2.62
CA THR A 57 9.18 5.27 1.59
C THR A 57 7.84 5.94 1.88
N ASN A 58 7.63 7.13 1.30
CA ASN A 58 6.32 7.71 1.08
C ASN A 58 6.16 8.14 -0.39
N ASP A 59 7.03 7.66 -1.27
CA ASP A 59 7.11 8.10 -2.66
C ASP A 59 5.97 7.50 -3.51
N PRO A 60 5.03 8.32 -4.02
CA PRO A 60 3.90 7.80 -4.78
C PRO A 60 4.30 7.19 -6.13
N TYR A 61 5.42 7.63 -6.69
CA TYR A 61 5.97 7.07 -7.92
C TYR A 61 6.77 5.77 -7.69
N SER A 62 6.85 5.33 -6.43
CA SER A 62 7.39 4.03 -6.04
C SER A 62 6.31 3.05 -5.55
N ASP A 63 5.02 3.36 -5.81
CA ASP A 63 3.77 2.68 -5.38
C ASP A 63 3.15 3.15 -4.04
N ALA A 64 3.69 4.14 -3.34
CA ALA A 64 3.01 4.70 -2.16
C ALA A 64 1.68 5.39 -2.54
N ALA A 65 0.75 5.53 -1.60
CA ALA A 65 -0.55 6.16 -1.89
C ALA A 65 -0.44 7.69 -2.05
N HIS A 66 0.24 8.36 -1.12
CA HIS A 66 0.52 9.80 -1.15
C HIS A 66 1.63 10.14 -0.13
N LEU A 67 2.18 11.36 -0.17
CA LEU A 67 3.31 11.74 0.69
C LEU A 67 3.04 11.65 2.21
N PRO A 68 1.84 11.98 2.72
CA PRO A 68 1.56 11.82 4.15
C PRO A 68 1.67 10.38 4.65
N ASP A 69 1.49 9.38 3.81
CA ASP A 69 1.59 7.99 4.22
C ASP A 69 3.03 7.49 4.16
N ILE A 70 3.55 7.09 5.31
CA ILE A 70 4.87 6.45 5.38
C ILE A 70 4.71 4.94 5.51
N TYR A 71 5.41 4.22 4.64
CA TYR A 71 5.36 2.76 4.55
C TYR A 71 6.71 2.17 4.90
N MET A 72 6.71 1.14 5.76
CA MET A 72 7.92 0.40 6.09
C MET A 72 7.75 -1.09 5.89
N TRP A 73 8.83 -1.73 5.42
CA TRP A 73 8.91 -3.18 5.32
C TRP A 73 10.25 -3.68 5.86
N HIS A 74 10.16 -4.78 6.60
CA HIS A 74 11.24 -5.38 7.36
C HIS A 74 11.41 -6.85 6.93
N PRO A 75 12.57 -7.25 6.40
CA PRO A 75 12.80 -8.62 5.93
C PRO A 75 12.94 -9.58 7.11
N ILE A 76 12.17 -10.67 7.10
CA ILE A 76 12.27 -11.76 8.07
C ILE A 76 13.12 -12.87 7.45
N PHE A 77 14.21 -13.24 8.11
CA PHE A 77 15.14 -14.26 7.61
C PHE A 77 14.97 -15.61 8.31
N ILE A 78 14.98 -16.69 7.52
CA ILE A 78 15.11 -18.08 7.99
C ILE A 78 16.19 -18.75 7.14
N ASP A 79 17.16 -19.40 7.78
CA ASP A 79 18.29 -20.09 7.12
C ASP A 79 19.03 -19.23 6.08
N GLY A 80 19.19 -17.94 6.38
CA GLY A 80 19.90 -16.98 5.53
C GLY A 80 19.13 -16.51 4.29
N LYS A 81 17.84 -16.84 4.17
CA LYS A 81 16.96 -16.39 3.09
C LYS A 81 15.80 -15.58 3.65
N ILE A 82 15.29 -14.64 2.85
CA ILE A 82 14.06 -13.92 3.18
C ILE A 82 12.90 -14.91 3.10
N ALA A 83 12.23 -15.12 4.23
CA ALA A 83 11.08 -16.00 4.38
C ALA A 83 9.76 -15.22 4.26
N ALA A 84 9.74 -13.98 4.74
CA ALA A 84 8.59 -13.08 4.70
C ALA A 84 9.06 -11.64 4.91
N TRP A 85 8.13 -10.70 4.84
CA TRP A 85 8.33 -9.31 5.21
C TRP A 85 7.29 -8.92 6.25
N SER A 86 7.73 -8.34 7.36
CA SER A 86 6.85 -7.63 8.28
C SER A 86 6.64 -6.22 7.76
N VAL A 87 5.41 -5.75 7.69
CA VAL A 87 5.09 -4.43 7.14
C VAL A 87 4.29 -3.61 8.13
N ALA A 88 4.58 -2.31 8.20
CA ALA A 88 3.86 -1.36 9.03
C ALA A 88 4.02 0.06 8.50
N GLY A 89 2.97 0.85 8.62
CA GLY A 89 2.95 2.21 8.09
C GLY A 89 1.61 2.87 8.31
N GLY A 90 1.51 4.13 7.92
CA GLY A 90 0.28 4.88 8.08
C GLY A 90 0.47 6.36 7.88
N HIS A 91 -0.60 7.10 8.10
CA HIS A 91 -0.67 8.51 7.81
C HIS A 91 0.06 9.35 8.86
N LEU A 92 1.01 10.15 8.40
CA LEU A 92 1.71 11.15 9.20
C LEU A 92 0.95 12.46 9.19
N ARG A 93 0.89 13.12 10.34
CA ARG A 93 0.14 14.37 10.50
C ARG A 93 0.66 15.52 9.63
N ASP A 94 1.96 15.56 9.40
CA ASP A 94 2.63 16.62 8.68
C ASP A 94 3.94 16.10 8.07
N VAL A 95 4.10 16.35 6.78
CA VAL A 95 5.29 16.01 5.98
C VAL A 95 5.92 17.25 5.34
N GLY A 96 5.59 18.46 5.82
CA GLY A 96 6.25 19.69 5.37
C GLY A 96 5.74 20.30 4.07
N GLY A 97 4.51 19.97 3.64
CA GLY A 97 3.87 20.59 2.48
C GLY A 97 3.64 22.10 2.65
N SER A 98 3.14 22.76 1.59
CA SER A 98 2.94 24.21 1.49
C SER A 98 2.04 24.78 2.60
N THR A 99 1.08 23.99 3.09
CA THR A 99 0.18 24.36 4.19
C THR A 99 0.32 23.41 5.38
N PRO A 100 -0.03 23.85 6.61
CA PRO A 100 -0.08 22.95 7.76
C PRO A 100 -1.16 21.89 7.59
N GLY A 101 -0.77 20.62 7.64
CA GLY A 101 -1.66 19.48 7.46
C GLY A 101 -1.04 18.45 6.52
N SER A 102 -1.88 17.53 6.05
CA SER A 102 -1.45 16.44 5.17
C SER A 102 -1.66 16.72 3.69
N CYS A 103 -2.67 17.51 3.31
CA CYS A 103 -3.04 17.69 1.91
C CYS A 103 -3.38 19.16 1.65
N ALA A 104 -2.56 19.83 0.84
CA ALA A 104 -2.83 21.19 0.37
C ALA A 104 -3.54 21.12 -0.99
N CYS A 105 -4.83 21.45 -1.02
CA CYS A 105 -5.69 21.27 -2.19
C CYS A 105 -5.30 22.13 -3.40
N ASP A 106 -4.53 23.19 -3.19
CA ASP A 106 -4.05 24.13 -4.20
C ASP A 106 -2.62 23.83 -4.70
N SER A 107 -2.05 22.68 -4.31
CA SER A 107 -0.75 22.26 -4.83
C SER A 107 -0.86 21.90 -6.31
N THR A 108 0.14 22.34 -7.08
CA THR A 108 0.22 22.12 -8.53
C THR A 108 1.41 21.28 -8.98
N GLU A 109 2.26 20.91 -8.04
CA GLU A 109 3.42 20.04 -8.23
C GLU A 109 3.74 19.32 -6.93
N ILE A 110 4.26 18.09 -7.02
CA ILE A 110 4.54 17.26 -5.84
C ILE A 110 5.54 17.90 -4.85
N TYR A 111 6.40 18.80 -5.33
CA TYR A 111 7.36 19.51 -4.46
C TYR A 111 6.68 20.46 -3.47
N GLN A 112 5.43 20.86 -3.73
CA GLN A 112 4.61 21.66 -2.82
C GLN A 112 3.92 20.79 -1.77
N GLU A 113 3.85 19.48 -1.95
CA GLU A 113 3.10 18.56 -1.09
C GLU A 113 3.93 18.06 0.12
N GLY A 114 5.25 18.22 0.07
CA GLY A 114 6.14 18.00 1.22
C GLY A 114 7.36 17.13 0.93
N LEU A 115 7.95 16.61 2.00
CA LEU A 115 9.11 15.74 1.93
C LEU A 115 8.76 14.42 1.25
N ARG A 116 9.41 14.17 0.12
CA ARG A 116 9.34 12.90 -0.62
C ARG A 116 10.59 12.06 -0.35
N ILE A 117 10.38 10.88 0.20
CA ILE A 117 11.40 9.91 0.61
C ILE A 117 11.37 8.75 -0.39
N PRO A 118 12.34 8.65 -1.31
CA PRO A 118 12.43 7.49 -2.19
C PRO A 118 12.68 6.22 -1.36
N PRO A 119 12.40 5.01 -1.91
CA PRO A 119 12.69 3.75 -1.22
C PRO A 119 14.15 3.70 -0.75
N MET A 120 14.35 3.66 0.57
CA MET A 120 15.67 3.64 1.18
C MET A 120 15.65 3.02 2.57
N LYS A 121 16.82 2.70 3.13
CA LYS A 121 16.93 2.12 4.47
C LYS A 121 16.81 3.21 5.55
N LEU A 122 15.80 3.07 6.41
CA LEU A 122 15.67 3.80 7.66
C LEU A 122 16.54 3.20 8.77
N TYR A 123 16.65 1.87 8.78
CA TYR A 123 17.60 1.14 9.62
C TYR A 123 18.41 0.22 8.71
N GLU A 124 19.72 0.19 8.91
CA GLU A 124 20.61 -0.76 8.23
C GLU A 124 21.21 -1.70 9.28
N ARG A 125 20.85 -2.99 9.19
CA ARG A 125 21.27 -4.04 10.12
C ARG A 125 21.04 -3.67 11.59
N GLY A 126 19.87 -3.08 11.87
CA GLY A 126 19.47 -2.62 13.19
C GLY A 126 20.03 -1.25 13.61
N ILE A 127 20.84 -0.60 12.77
CA ILE A 127 21.42 0.71 13.06
C ILE A 127 20.56 1.81 12.41
N PRO A 128 20.00 2.76 13.19
CA PRO A 128 19.16 3.82 12.64
C PRO A 128 19.97 4.81 11.78
N ASN A 129 19.40 5.20 10.64
CA ASN A 129 19.89 6.27 9.79
C ASN A 129 19.54 7.63 10.40
N LYS A 130 20.44 8.14 11.25
CA LYS A 130 20.24 9.40 11.98
C LYS A 130 20.05 10.61 11.07
N ASP A 131 20.70 10.63 9.92
CA ASP A 131 20.61 11.74 8.98
C ASP A 131 19.22 11.79 8.32
N LEU A 132 18.66 10.63 7.96
CA LEU A 132 17.29 10.54 7.46
C LEU A 132 16.27 10.97 8.52
N PHE A 133 16.41 10.50 9.77
CA PHE A 133 15.55 10.98 10.87
C PHE A 133 15.63 12.50 11.05
N ALA A 134 16.84 13.07 11.04
CA ALA A 134 17.03 14.51 11.14
C ALA A 134 16.37 15.27 9.98
N LEU A 135 16.44 14.73 8.75
CA LEU A 135 15.78 15.30 7.58
C LEU A 135 14.25 15.26 7.73
N ILE A 136 13.68 14.14 8.15
CA ILE A 136 12.23 13.99 8.37
C ILE A 136 11.75 14.96 9.44
N GLU A 137 12.45 15.02 10.58
CA GLU A 137 12.09 15.90 11.69
C GLU A 137 12.21 17.38 11.30
N ALA A 138 13.25 17.77 10.57
CA ALA A 138 13.44 19.15 10.13
C ALA A 138 12.36 19.62 9.15
N ASN A 139 11.74 18.70 8.40
CA ASN A 139 10.66 19.00 7.45
C ASN A 139 9.26 18.78 8.03
N SER A 140 9.13 18.55 9.34
CA SER A 140 7.81 18.42 9.97
C SER A 140 7.52 19.58 10.91
N ARG A 141 6.28 20.09 10.87
CA ARG A 141 5.73 21.03 11.86
C ARG A 141 5.46 20.34 13.20
N THR A 142 5.42 19.01 13.23
CA THR A 142 5.21 18.20 14.44
C THR A 142 6.26 17.09 14.57
N PRO A 143 7.57 17.43 14.67
CA PRO A 143 8.66 16.46 14.56
C PRO A 143 8.60 15.37 15.62
N MET A 144 8.27 15.72 16.87
CA MET A 144 8.14 14.75 17.96
C MET A 144 7.00 13.75 17.74
N ILE A 145 5.90 14.18 17.11
CA ILE A 145 4.77 13.30 16.79
C ILE A 145 5.13 12.40 15.62
N THR A 146 5.68 12.97 14.54
CA THR A 146 6.14 12.23 13.37
C THR A 146 7.17 11.17 13.74
N ARG A 147 8.17 11.51 14.56
CA ARG A 147 9.14 10.54 15.08
C ARG A 147 8.45 9.43 15.87
N GLY A 148 7.50 9.79 16.74
CA GLY A 148 6.74 8.83 17.55
C GLY A 148 5.96 7.83 16.69
N ASP A 149 5.33 8.29 15.61
CA ASP A 149 4.58 7.42 14.68
C ASP A 149 5.52 6.47 13.92
N ILE A 150 6.65 6.99 13.42
CA ILE A 150 7.66 6.16 12.74
C ILE A 150 8.24 5.09 13.68
N GLU A 151 8.61 5.46 14.91
CA GLU A 151 9.13 4.50 15.89
C GLU A 151 8.06 3.46 16.30
N ALA A 152 6.78 3.85 16.35
CA ALA A 152 5.68 2.92 16.61
C ALA A 152 5.52 1.88 15.48
N TYR A 153 5.57 2.32 14.22
CA TYR A 153 5.53 1.42 13.07
C TYR A 153 6.77 0.52 13.01
N HIS A 154 7.96 1.04 13.34
CA HIS A 154 9.18 0.23 13.45
C HIS A 154 9.04 -0.86 14.52
N ALA A 155 8.50 -0.52 15.70
CA ALA A 155 8.21 -1.49 16.75
C ALA A 155 7.19 -2.55 16.29
N ALA A 156 6.15 -2.16 15.54
CA ALA A 156 5.18 -3.08 14.97
C ALA A 156 5.83 -4.07 13.99
N CYS A 157 6.73 -3.61 13.12
CA CYS A 157 7.51 -4.48 12.23
C CYS A 157 8.28 -5.54 13.02
N HIS A 158 8.97 -5.16 14.10
CA HIS A 158 9.76 -6.08 14.91
C HIS A 158 8.88 -7.10 15.66
N ILE A 159 7.72 -6.69 16.16
CA ILE A 159 6.75 -7.63 16.75
C ILE A 159 6.26 -8.63 15.70
N GLY A 160 6.00 -8.17 14.46
CA GLY A 160 5.63 -9.05 13.35
C GLY A 160 6.71 -10.09 13.03
N GLU A 161 7.98 -9.70 13.01
CA GLU A 161 9.12 -10.62 12.88
C GLU A 161 9.14 -11.65 14.02
N GLU A 162 9.09 -11.20 15.28
CA GLU A 162 9.13 -12.08 16.46
C GLU A 162 8.02 -13.14 16.39
N ARG A 163 6.79 -12.72 16.10
CA ARG A 163 5.62 -13.60 16.03
C ARG A 163 5.71 -14.57 14.86
N PHE A 164 6.17 -14.11 13.70
CA PHE A 164 6.37 -14.97 12.53
C PHE A 164 7.44 -16.04 12.78
N LEU A 165 8.59 -15.65 13.36
CA LEU A 165 9.65 -16.59 13.71
C LEU A 165 9.21 -17.60 14.78
N ALA A 166 8.39 -17.17 15.76
CA ALA A 166 7.80 -18.08 16.73
C ALA A 166 6.85 -19.11 16.07
N LEU A 167 6.08 -18.69 15.05
CA LEU A 167 5.22 -19.56 14.27
C LEU A 167 6.05 -20.59 13.48
N ALA A 168 7.07 -20.12 12.77
CA ALA A 168 7.99 -20.97 12.01
C ALA A 168 8.71 -21.98 12.89
N LYS A 169 9.15 -21.57 14.10
CA LYS A 169 9.75 -22.47 15.09
C LYS A 169 8.78 -23.53 15.60
N THR A 170 7.50 -23.18 15.76
CA THR A 170 6.48 -24.08 16.31
C THR A 170 6.07 -25.16 15.31
N TYR A 171 5.86 -24.79 14.05
CA TYR A 171 5.33 -25.68 13.02
C TYR A 171 6.40 -26.23 12.06
N GLY A 172 7.63 -25.70 12.11
CA GLY A 172 8.67 -25.94 11.11
C GLY A 172 8.47 -25.02 9.89
N TRP A 173 9.58 -24.50 9.36
CA TRP A 173 9.53 -23.55 8.23
C TRP A 173 8.99 -24.22 6.96
N GLU A 174 9.40 -25.44 6.67
CA GLU A 174 8.98 -26.19 5.47
C GLU A 174 7.47 -26.39 5.45
N THR A 175 6.90 -26.76 6.59
CA THR A 175 5.44 -26.92 6.75
C THR A 175 4.74 -25.57 6.65
N LEU A 176 5.24 -24.55 7.35
CA LEU A 176 4.62 -23.23 7.37
C LEU A 176 4.58 -22.61 5.96
N SER A 177 5.69 -22.67 5.22
CA SER A 177 5.80 -22.12 3.87
C SER A 177 4.71 -22.67 2.94
N ILE A 178 4.41 -23.99 3.00
CA ILE A 178 3.34 -24.61 2.20
C ILE A 178 1.98 -23.99 2.54
N TYR A 179 1.69 -23.77 3.82
CA TYR A 179 0.41 -23.17 4.23
C TYR A 179 0.32 -21.68 3.90
N LEU A 180 1.43 -20.95 3.83
CA LEU A 180 1.43 -19.55 3.39
C LEU A 180 1.07 -19.43 1.90
N ASP A 181 1.63 -20.30 1.06
CA ASP A 181 1.26 -20.38 -0.36
C ASP A 181 -0.21 -20.81 -0.52
N GLU A 182 -0.62 -21.87 0.19
CA GLU A 182 -1.99 -22.37 0.16
C GLU A 182 -3.01 -21.34 0.66
N LEU A 183 -2.63 -20.45 1.59
CA LEU A 183 -3.51 -19.38 2.07
C LEU A 183 -3.83 -18.37 0.95
N LEU A 184 -2.87 -18.08 0.06
CA LEU A 184 -3.11 -17.22 -1.11
C LEU A 184 -3.98 -17.94 -2.14
N ASP A 185 -3.67 -19.22 -2.42
CA ASP A 185 -4.43 -20.03 -3.37
C ASP A 185 -5.86 -20.27 -2.90
N TYR A 186 -6.08 -20.44 -1.58
CA TYR A 186 -7.41 -20.58 -1.00
C TYR A 186 -8.24 -19.31 -1.18
N THR A 187 -7.67 -18.15 -0.90
CA THR A 187 -8.34 -16.86 -1.14
C THR A 187 -8.71 -16.70 -2.61
N GLU A 188 -7.78 -17.00 -3.53
CA GLU A 188 -8.05 -16.94 -4.97
C GLU A 188 -9.24 -17.83 -5.36
N ARG A 189 -9.30 -19.08 -4.88
CA ARG A 189 -10.42 -19.99 -5.16
C ARG A 189 -11.75 -19.42 -4.69
N LEU A 190 -11.81 -18.86 -3.47
CA LEU A 190 -13.03 -18.25 -2.95
C LEU A 190 -13.45 -17.02 -3.77
N THR A 191 -12.49 -16.17 -4.15
CA THR A 191 -12.79 -15.00 -5.00
C THR A 191 -13.31 -15.43 -6.37
N ARG A 192 -12.67 -16.40 -7.02
CA ARG A 192 -13.14 -16.96 -8.29
C ARG A 192 -14.54 -17.55 -8.16
N ASP A 193 -14.83 -18.27 -7.07
CA ASP A 193 -16.15 -18.84 -6.81
C ASP A 193 -17.25 -17.77 -6.70
N ASP A 194 -16.95 -16.64 -6.06
CA ASP A 194 -17.89 -15.51 -5.96
C ASP A 194 -18.02 -14.76 -7.30
N ILE A 195 -16.92 -14.54 -8.04
CA ILE A 195 -16.97 -13.95 -9.39
C ILE A 195 -17.86 -14.80 -10.32
N ARG A 196 -17.77 -16.14 -10.28
CA ARG A 196 -18.63 -17.02 -11.10
C ARG A 196 -20.13 -16.89 -10.84
N ARG A 197 -20.53 -16.32 -9.70
CA ARG A 197 -21.95 -16.07 -9.38
C ARG A 197 -22.43 -14.74 -9.94
N MET A 198 -21.51 -13.83 -10.28
CA MET A 198 -21.85 -12.59 -10.96
C MET A 198 -22.26 -12.91 -12.41
N PRO A 199 -23.27 -12.21 -12.97
CA PRO A 199 -23.60 -12.40 -14.37
C PRO A 199 -22.44 -11.97 -15.27
N ASP A 200 -22.05 -12.81 -16.23
CA ASP A 200 -21.13 -12.40 -17.27
C ASP A 200 -21.68 -11.19 -18.03
N GLY A 201 -20.81 -10.20 -18.27
CA GLY A 201 -21.24 -8.97 -18.91
C GLY A 201 -20.21 -7.85 -18.85
N VAL A 202 -20.58 -6.75 -19.51
CA VAL A 202 -19.84 -5.48 -19.47
C VAL A 202 -20.72 -4.46 -18.77
N TYR A 203 -20.17 -3.82 -17.75
CA TYR A 203 -20.82 -2.83 -16.91
C TYR A 203 -20.03 -1.53 -16.99
N GLU A 204 -20.68 -0.42 -17.30
CA GLU A 204 -20.01 0.86 -17.45
C GLU A 204 -20.63 1.90 -16.52
N PHE A 205 -19.79 2.74 -15.92
CA PHE A 205 -20.21 3.86 -15.12
C PHE A 205 -19.29 5.06 -15.38
N THR A 206 -19.86 6.27 -15.32
CA THR A 206 -19.10 7.51 -15.43
C THR A 206 -19.61 8.46 -14.37
N ASP A 207 -18.68 9.05 -13.63
CA ASP A 207 -18.95 10.12 -12.69
C ASP A 207 -18.00 11.31 -12.92
N TYR A 208 -18.25 12.40 -12.22
CA TYR A 208 -17.48 13.64 -12.35
C TYR A 208 -17.14 14.20 -10.97
N MET A 209 -15.89 14.63 -10.80
CA MET A 209 -15.50 15.55 -9.73
C MET A 209 -15.76 16.99 -10.20
N ASP A 210 -16.12 17.87 -9.27
CA ASP A 210 -16.50 19.26 -9.57
C ASP A 210 -15.39 20.04 -10.28
N ASP A 211 -14.18 20.07 -9.70
CA ASP A 211 -13.00 20.75 -10.24
C ASP A 211 -11.68 20.22 -9.62
N ASP A 212 -10.53 20.75 -10.07
CA ASP A 212 -9.20 20.44 -9.53
C ASP A 212 -8.65 21.48 -8.53
N GLY A 213 -9.48 22.44 -8.10
CA GLY A 213 -9.07 23.56 -7.27
C GLY A 213 -8.21 24.62 -7.98
N ILE A 214 -7.86 24.40 -9.26
CA ILE A 214 -7.04 25.31 -10.08
C ILE A 214 -7.85 25.88 -11.25
N THR A 215 -8.73 25.07 -11.83
CA THR A 215 -9.61 25.39 -12.95
C THR A 215 -11.03 24.93 -12.64
N ASP A 216 -12.06 25.63 -13.10
CA ASP A 216 -13.47 25.26 -12.86
C ASP A 216 -13.97 24.11 -13.77
N GLU A 217 -13.06 23.33 -14.37
CA GLU A 217 -13.41 22.27 -15.32
C GLU A 217 -13.66 20.94 -14.59
N PRO A 218 -14.80 20.27 -14.82
CA PRO A 218 -15.10 19.01 -14.17
C PRO A 218 -14.18 17.88 -14.63
N ILE A 219 -13.78 17.02 -13.69
CA ILE A 219 -12.87 15.91 -13.94
C ILE A 219 -13.68 14.63 -14.09
N ARG A 220 -13.63 14.03 -15.28
CA ARG A 220 -14.37 12.81 -15.59
C ARG A 220 -13.63 11.58 -15.04
N LEU A 221 -14.34 10.74 -14.30
CA LEU A 221 -13.90 9.40 -13.92
C LEU A 221 -14.76 8.35 -14.63
N HIS A 222 -14.16 7.50 -15.45
CA HIS A 222 -14.87 6.47 -16.20
C HIS A 222 -14.35 5.10 -15.83
N ILE A 223 -15.26 4.12 -15.77
CA ILE A 223 -14.88 2.74 -15.53
C ILE A 223 -15.75 1.78 -16.31
N LYS A 224 -15.10 0.80 -16.94
CA LYS A 224 -15.70 -0.35 -17.60
C LYS A 224 -15.25 -1.61 -16.88
N ILE A 225 -16.22 -2.34 -16.32
CA ILE A 225 -16.00 -3.60 -15.62
C ILE A 225 -16.47 -4.73 -16.53
N THR A 226 -15.59 -5.68 -16.84
CA THR A 226 -15.92 -6.89 -17.61
C THR A 226 -15.85 -8.09 -16.70
N VAL A 227 -16.96 -8.80 -16.53
CA VAL A 227 -17.04 -10.09 -15.85
C VAL A 227 -17.13 -11.18 -16.90
N ALA A 228 -16.22 -12.16 -16.84
CA ALA A 228 -16.18 -13.28 -17.77
C ALA A 228 -15.74 -14.57 -17.04
N GLY A 229 -16.70 -15.45 -16.78
CA GLY A 229 -16.45 -16.72 -16.10
C GLY A 229 -16.05 -16.49 -14.65
N ASP A 230 -14.75 -16.63 -14.36
CA ASP A 230 -14.20 -16.46 -13.00
C ASP A 230 -13.17 -15.34 -12.89
N GLU A 231 -13.14 -14.46 -13.89
CA GLU A 231 -12.24 -13.31 -13.96
C GLU A 231 -13.02 -12.00 -14.08
N ILE A 232 -12.42 -10.94 -13.55
CA ILE A 232 -12.97 -9.58 -13.59
C ILE A 232 -11.92 -8.58 -14.06
N THR A 233 -12.25 -7.73 -15.03
CA THR A 233 -11.36 -6.67 -15.52
C THR A 233 -11.96 -5.31 -15.22
N TRP A 234 -11.16 -4.43 -14.61
CA TRP A 234 -11.49 -3.03 -14.33
C TRP A 234 -10.68 -2.14 -15.27
N ASP A 235 -11.35 -1.44 -16.17
CA ASP A 235 -10.72 -0.61 -17.20
C ASP A 235 -11.15 0.85 -17.04
N PHE A 236 -10.19 1.71 -16.70
CA PHE A 236 -10.40 3.14 -16.48
C PHE A 236 -10.31 3.99 -17.76
N THR A 237 -10.05 3.36 -18.91
CA THR A 237 -9.87 4.07 -20.19
C THR A 237 -11.02 5.03 -20.49
N GLY A 238 -10.68 6.30 -20.70
CA GLY A 238 -11.67 7.36 -20.94
C GLY A 238 -11.95 8.21 -19.69
N THR A 239 -11.15 8.03 -18.66
CA THR A 239 -10.98 8.95 -17.55
C THR A 239 -10.20 10.19 -18.01
N SER A 240 -10.41 11.33 -17.35
CA SER A 240 -9.71 12.57 -17.68
C SER A 240 -8.18 12.41 -17.58
N PRO A 241 -7.40 13.13 -18.41
CA PRO A 241 -5.96 13.24 -18.23
C PRO A 241 -5.59 13.77 -16.84
N GLN A 242 -4.32 13.58 -16.45
CA GLN A 242 -3.74 14.20 -15.25
C GLN A 242 -4.09 15.69 -15.19
N VAL A 243 -4.54 16.10 -14.00
CA VAL A 243 -4.97 17.48 -13.73
C VAL A 243 -3.85 18.27 -13.06
N ARG A 244 -4.00 19.59 -12.98
CA ARG A 244 -2.97 20.43 -12.36
C ARG A 244 -3.06 20.38 -10.84
N GLY A 245 -4.27 20.26 -10.29
CA GLY A 245 -4.49 20.17 -8.84
C GLY A 245 -3.97 18.89 -8.20
N ALA A 246 -3.93 18.90 -6.86
CA ALA A 246 -3.45 17.80 -6.02
C ALA A 246 -4.48 16.65 -5.88
N LEU A 247 -5.04 16.20 -7.00
CA LEU A 247 -6.05 15.13 -7.08
C LEU A 247 -5.59 13.94 -7.92
N ASN A 248 -4.39 14.01 -8.51
CA ASN A 248 -3.83 12.92 -9.30
C ASN A 248 -3.53 11.73 -8.39
N ASN A 249 -4.15 10.59 -8.69
CA ASN A 249 -4.11 9.38 -7.91
C ASN A 249 -3.06 8.41 -8.49
N PRO A 250 -2.03 8.03 -7.71
CA PRO A 250 -1.02 7.07 -8.16
C PRO A 250 -1.58 5.66 -8.30
N TYR A 251 -1.01 4.88 -9.22
CA TYR A 251 -1.42 3.50 -9.52
C TYR A 251 -1.61 2.61 -8.28
N GLY A 252 -0.71 2.69 -7.30
CA GLY A 252 -0.81 1.92 -6.05
C GLY A 252 -2.10 2.20 -5.28
N SER A 253 -2.51 3.47 -5.22
CA SER A 253 -3.76 3.91 -4.59
C SER A 253 -4.99 3.48 -5.40
N SER A 254 -4.97 3.64 -6.73
CA SER A 254 -6.06 3.20 -7.62
C SER A 254 -6.32 1.70 -7.49
N LYS A 255 -5.25 0.91 -7.49
CA LYS A 255 -5.31 -0.53 -7.25
C LYS A 255 -5.90 -0.86 -5.89
N ALA A 256 -5.52 -0.13 -4.85
CA ALA A 256 -6.06 -0.32 -3.52
C ALA A 256 -7.58 -0.05 -3.44
N CYS A 257 -8.06 0.99 -4.12
CA CYS A 257 -9.49 1.27 -4.26
C CYS A 257 -10.23 0.13 -4.97
N VAL A 258 -9.68 -0.38 -6.07
CA VAL A 258 -10.28 -1.49 -6.83
C VAL A 258 -10.34 -2.78 -6.02
N VAL A 259 -9.26 -3.14 -5.30
CA VAL A 259 -9.27 -4.32 -4.42
C VAL A 259 -10.30 -4.15 -3.29
N THR A 260 -10.44 -2.94 -2.74
CA THR A 260 -11.44 -2.65 -1.71
C THR A 260 -12.85 -2.80 -2.26
N ALA A 261 -13.14 -2.27 -3.45
CA ALA A 261 -14.42 -2.42 -4.12
C ALA A 261 -14.70 -3.90 -4.45
N LEU A 262 -13.72 -4.62 -4.98
CA LEU A 262 -13.83 -6.04 -5.27
C LEU A 262 -14.24 -6.82 -4.02
N ARG A 263 -13.59 -6.59 -2.87
CA ARG A 263 -13.91 -7.24 -1.60
C ARG A 263 -15.33 -6.93 -1.13
N GLN A 264 -15.82 -5.71 -1.34
CA GLN A 264 -17.19 -5.32 -0.98
C GLN A 264 -18.25 -5.99 -1.86
N MET A 265 -17.88 -6.46 -3.06
CA MET A 265 -18.75 -7.21 -3.95
C MET A 265 -18.83 -8.71 -3.63
N MET A 266 -18.00 -9.20 -2.71
CA MET A 266 -17.91 -10.63 -2.38
C MET A 266 -18.92 -10.98 -1.28
N ASP A 267 -19.65 -12.08 -1.48
CA ASP A 267 -20.61 -12.60 -0.49
C ASP A 267 -19.91 -13.48 0.55
N THR A 268 -18.81 -14.12 0.16
CA THR A 268 -18.02 -14.98 1.03
C THR A 268 -17.07 -14.14 1.88
N ASP A 269 -16.89 -14.53 3.14
CA ASP A 269 -15.84 -13.96 3.99
C ASP A 269 -14.46 -14.44 3.50
N ILE A 270 -13.89 -13.69 2.56
CA ILE A 270 -12.64 -14.00 1.88
C ILE A 270 -11.46 -13.45 2.71
N PRO A 271 -10.40 -14.26 2.95
CA PRO A 271 -9.23 -13.78 3.68
C PRO A 271 -8.61 -12.54 3.02
N ARG A 272 -8.20 -11.57 3.84
CA ARG A 272 -7.60 -10.31 3.39
C ARG A 272 -6.13 -10.49 3.02
N ASN A 273 -5.90 -10.95 1.79
CA ASN A 273 -4.56 -11.17 1.26
C ASN A 273 -4.53 -10.97 -0.27
N SER A 274 -3.36 -11.10 -0.89
CA SER A 274 -3.16 -10.86 -2.33
C SER A 274 -3.86 -11.88 -3.25
N GLY A 275 -4.24 -13.06 -2.75
CA GLY A 275 -4.97 -14.06 -3.52
C GLY A 275 -6.29 -13.53 -4.08
N ALA A 276 -6.94 -12.60 -3.36
CA ALA A 276 -8.20 -11.99 -3.78
C ALA A 276 -8.09 -11.15 -5.06
N PHE A 277 -6.88 -10.73 -5.45
CA PHE A 277 -6.69 -9.91 -6.65
C PHE A 277 -6.15 -10.71 -7.83
N ARG A 278 -5.75 -11.97 -7.65
CA ARG A 278 -5.25 -12.82 -8.74
C ARG A 278 -6.25 -13.05 -9.88
N PRO A 279 -7.59 -13.15 -9.67
CA PRO A 279 -8.55 -13.21 -10.78
C PRO A 279 -8.98 -11.83 -11.30
N ALA A 280 -8.32 -10.75 -10.86
CA ALA A 280 -8.66 -9.39 -11.25
C ALA A 280 -7.56 -8.77 -12.13
N THR A 281 -7.99 -8.08 -13.19
CA THR A 281 -7.12 -7.26 -14.03
C THR A 281 -7.48 -5.79 -13.85
N LEU A 282 -6.48 -4.92 -13.76
CA LEU A 282 -6.63 -3.48 -13.67
C LEU A 282 -5.93 -2.82 -14.87
N ILE A 283 -6.66 -1.99 -15.60
CA ILE A 283 -6.17 -1.22 -16.74
C ILE A 283 -6.36 0.26 -16.40
N ILE A 284 -5.23 0.96 -16.26
CA ILE A 284 -5.16 2.41 -16.07
C ILE A 284 -4.20 2.94 -17.14
N PRO A 285 -4.71 3.62 -18.18
CA PRO A 285 -3.86 4.26 -19.17
C PRO A 285 -2.88 5.27 -18.58
N GLU A 286 -1.66 5.32 -19.13
CA GLU A 286 -0.67 6.32 -18.75
C GLU A 286 -1.19 7.75 -19.03
N GLY A 287 -0.96 8.65 -18.08
CA GLY A 287 -1.33 10.07 -18.22
C GLY A 287 -2.78 10.38 -17.90
N GLU A 288 -3.59 9.41 -17.47
CA GLU A 288 -4.87 9.66 -16.80
C GLU A 288 -4.64 10.04 -15.32
N PHE A 289 -5.62 10.73 -14.70
CA PHE A 289 -5.49 11.17 -13.31
C PHE A 289 -5.74 10.06 -12.29
N SER A 290 -6.42 8.97 -12.67
CA SER A 290 -6.93 7.91 -11.77
C SER A 290 -5.91 6.86 -11.42
#